data_AF-A0AAE0PXG0-F1
#
_entry.id   AF-A0AAE0PXG0-F1
#
_cell.length_a   1.000
_cell.length_b   1.000
_cell.length_c   1.000
_cell.angle_alpha   90.00
_cell.angle_beta   90.00
_cell.angle_gamma   90.00
#
_symmetry.space_group_name_H-M   'P 1'
#
loop_
_entity.id
_entity.type
_entity.pdbx_description
1 polymer ?
#
loop_
_entity_poly.entity_id
_entity_poly.type
_entity_poly.pdbx_seq_one_letter_code
_entity_poly.pdbx_strand_id
1 'polypeptide(L)'
;MKGDYNIWALLLVLCGLLPLHTQAGRQMPKLSDKKLCADAECSHPILIAKATQDYYPQDCHFIPIHQGQLVYVYAMLKDRGNLFWSGSVQGSYYGEQEARLGYFPSSVVEETHALMPAEVEVKTNFSHYFDTTYSSTYNKEEEPPIYSSFKKEPRSFPGHQPELDPPHTKCVPNSCYRSDFSGRHSSGKF
;
A
#
# COMPACT_ATOMS: atom_id res chain seq x y z
N MET A 1 -6.65 21.45 61.36
CA MET A 1 -6.73 20.32 60.41
C MET A 1 -7.82 20.59 59.39
N LYS A 2 -7.56 21.42 58.37
CA LYS A 2 -8.52 21.71 57.28
C LYS A 2 -7.83 22.38 56.08
N GLY A 3 -6.59 21.98 55.77
CA GLY A 3 -5.78 22.60 54.71
C GLY A 3 -5.47 21.69 53.52
N ASP A 4 -5.46 20.37 53.73
CA ASP A 4 -4.73 19.49 52.81
C ASP A 4 -5.63 18.85 51.73
N TYR A 5 -6.95 18.90 51.88
CA TYR A 5 -7.89 18.30 50.93
C TYR A 5 -8.03 19.08 49.62
N ASN A 6 -7.79 20.40 49.64
CA ASN A 6 -7.92 21.26 48.46
C ASN A 6 -6.72 21.11 47.50
N ILE A 7 -5.53 20.82 48.03
CA ILE A 7 -4.30 20.66 47.24
C ILE A 7 -4.33 19.34 46.46
N TRP A 8 -4.81 18.27 47.10
CA TRP A 8 -4.99 16.97 46.46
C TRP A 8 -6.12 16.97 45.43
N ALA A 9 -7.22 17.71 45.70
CA ALA A 9 -8.30 17.89 44.74
C ALA A 9 -7.86 18.70 43.51
N LEU A 10 -7.05 19.75 43.70
CA LEU A 10 -6.48 20.54 42.59
C LEU A 10 -5.51 19.71 41.73
N LEU A 11 -4.68 18.85 42.33
CA LEU A 11 -3.78 17.96 41.60
C LEU A 11 -4.53 16.90 40.77
N LEU A 12 -5.64 16.36 41.28
CA LEU A 12 -6.48 15.41 40.54
C LEU A 12 -7.22 16.08 39.37
N VAL A 13 -7.68 17.33 39.55
CA VAL A 13 -8.33 18.10 38.47
C VAL A 13 -7.32 18.52 37.39
N LEU A 14 -6.09 18.88 37.77
CA LEU A 14 -5.03 19.23 36.81
C LEU A 14 -4.56 18.02 35.99
N CYS A 15 -4.57 16.81 36.58
CA CYS A 15 -4.16 15.58 35.92
C CYS A 15 -5.24 15.06 34.94
N GLY A 16 -6.53 15.28 35.24
CA GLY A 16 -7.64 14.90 34.37
C GLY A 16 -7.84 15.79 33.12
N LEU A 17 -7.19 16.96 33.07
CA LEU A 17 -7.26 17.91 31.95
C LEU A 17 -6.11 17.78 30.96
N LEU A 18 -5.17 16.86 31.16
CA LEU A 18 -4.19 16.54 30.13
C LEU A 18 -4.90 15.77 29.02
N PRO A 19 -5.06 16.34 27.81
CA PRO A 19 -5.52 15.54 26.68
C PRO A 19 -4.51 14.41 26.53
N LEU A 20 -4.98 13.18 26.77
CA LEU A 20 -4.27 12.00 26.35
C LEU A 20 -4.25 12.07 24.81
N HIS A 21 -3.27 12.79 24.26
CA HIS A 21 -2.95 12.74 22.85
C HIS A 21 -2.33 11.35 22.62
N THR A 22 -3.20 10.34 22.58
CA THR A 22 -2.92 9.09 21.88
C THR A 22 -2.85 9.44 20.40
N GLN A 23 -1.68 9.92 19.96
CA GLN A 23 -1.32 9.80 18.55
C GLN A 23 -1.11 8.31 18.27
N ALA A 24 -2.21 7.57 18.14
CA ALA A 24 -2.20 6.18 17.72
C ALA A 24 -2.10 6.13 16.18
N GLY A 25 -1.00 6.66 15.67
CA GLY A 25 -0.50 6.41 14.34
C GLY A 25 1.01 6.31 14.48
N ARG A 26 1.56 5.10 14.48
CA ARG A 26 3.03 4.92 14.45
C ARG A 26 3.49 5.43 13.09
N GLN A 27 3.83 6.71 13.00
CA GLN A 27 4.48 7.26 11.82
C GLN A 27 5.77 6.47 11.62
N MET A 28 5.81 5.67 10.54
CA MET A 28 6.99 4.85 10.29
C MET A 28 8.20 5.79 10.07
N PRO A 29 9.34 5.53 10.73
CA PRO A 29 10.49 6.40 10.56
C PRO A 29 11.00 6.31 9.13
N LYS A 30 11.31 7.47 8.56
CA LYS A 30 11.87 7.62 7.22
C LYS A 30 13.28 7.02 7.16
N LEU A 31 13.59 6.25 6.11
CA LEU A 31 14.92 5.65 5.96
C LEU A 31 16.02 6.69 5.72
N SER A 32 15.72 7.74 4.95
CA SER A 32 16.63 8.86 4.68
C SER A 32 15.84 10.10 4.30
N ASP A 33 16.39 11.28 4.57
CA ASP A 33 15.80 12.56 4.22
C ASP A 33 16.03 13.00 2.77
N LYS A 34 16.98 12.35 2.09
CA LYS A 34 17.45 12.72 0.76
C LYS A 34 17.59 11.49 -0.13
N LYS A 35 17.33 11.66 -1.42
CA LYS A 35 17.52 10.65 -2.46
C LYS A 35 18.15 11.28 -3.70
N LEU A 36 18.93 10.51 -4.44
CA LEU A 36 19.37 10.85 -5.80
C LEU A 36 18.45 10.18 -6.81
N CYS A 37 18.00 10.94 -7.79
CA CYS A 37 17.16 10.51 -8.89
C CYS A 37 17.78 10.92 -10.24
N ALA A 38 17.27 10.36 -11.33
CA ALA A 38 17.61 10.81 -12.68
C ALA A 38 16.99 12.18 -13.00
N ASP A 39 15.79 12.43 -12.49
CA ASP A 39 14.99 13.64 -12.68
C ASP A 39 14.36 14.11 -11.36
N ALA A 40 13.85 15.35 -11.33
CA ALA A 40 13.23 15.94 -10.14
C ALA A 40 11.99 15.16 -9.65
N GLU A 41 11.28 14.50 -10.56
CA GLU A 41 10.09 13.70 -10.25
C GLU A 41 10.41 12.22 -9.98
N CYS A 42 11.67 11.80 -10.12
CA CYS A 42 12.12 10.41 -10.02
C CYS A 42 11.28 9.46 -10.90
N SER A 43 10.86 9.94 -12.06
CA SER A 43 10.01 9.23 -13.01
C SER A 43 10.82 8.31 -13.94
N HIS A 44 12.11 8.60 -14.13
CA HIS A 44 12.99 7.84 -15.00
C HIS A 44 13.94 6.94 -14.21
N PRO A 45 14.19 5.70 -14.68
CA PRO A 45 15.14 4.81 -14.04
C PRO A 45 16.58 5.28 -14.27
N ILE A 46 17.39 5.18 -13.22
CA ILE A 46 18.83 5.43 -13.21
C ILE A 46 19.56 4.27 -13.89
N LEU A 47 19.25 3.05 -13.49
CA LEU A 47 19.95 1.84 -13.95
C LEU A 47 19.08 0.59 -13.84
N ILE A 48 19.53 -0.46 -14.52
CA ILE A 48 19.04 -1.83 -14.38
C ILE A 48 20.05 -2.60 -13.55
N ALA A 49 19.58 -3.25 -12.49
CA ALA A 49 20.37 -4.12 -11.65
C ALA A 49 19.84 -5.55 -11.71
N LYS A 50 20.73 -6.53 -11.57
CA LYS A 50 20.37 -7.95 -11.50
C LYS A 50 20.52 -8.43 -10.06
N ALA A 51 19.49 -9.09 -9.54
CA ALA A 51 19.53 -9.67 -8.22
C ALA A 51 20.57 -10.80 -8.11
N THR A 52 21.47 -10.71 -7.14
CA THR A 52 22.51 -11.71 -6.87
C THR A 52 22.05 -12.78 -5.89
N GLN A 53 21.10 -12.44 -5.01
CA GLN A 53 20.57 -13.30 -3.97
C GLN A 53 19.07 -13.00 -3.70
N ASP A 54 18.39 -13.94 -3.05
CA ASP A 54 17.01 -13.75 -2.60
C ASP A 54 16.94 -12.78 -1.40
N TYR A 55 15.92 -11.92 -1.40
CA TYR A 55 15.62 -10.98 -0.32
C TYR A 55 14.12 -10.98 -0.04
N TYR A 56 13.75 -11.38 1.18
CA TYR A 56 12.37 -11.45 1.63
C TYR A 56 12.11 -10.49 2.80
N PRO A 57 11.49 -9.33 2.56
CA PRO A 57 11.25 -8.35 3.60
C PRO A 57 10.03 -8.67 4.47
N GLN A 58 10.04 -8.14 5.70
CA GLN A 58 8.90 -8.20 6.64
C GLN A 58 7.96 -7.00 6.49
N ASP A 59 8.48 -5.87 6.00
CA ASP A 59 7.70 -4.65 5.80
C ASP A 59 7.31 -4.47 4.34
N CYS A 60 6.11 -3.93 4.10
CA CYS A 60 5.63 -3.62 2.75
C CYS A 60 6.48 -2.55 2.04
N HIS A 61 7.22 -1.74 2.81
CA HIS A 61 8.16 -0.73 2.33
C HIS A 61 9.22 -1.27 1.39
N PHE A 62 9.58 -2.53 1.56
CA PHE A 62 10.58 -3.18 0.76
C PHE A 62 9.93 -4.12 -0.25
N ILE A 63 10.60 -4.30 -1.40
CA ILE A 63 10.17 -5.24 -2.43
C ILE A 63 10.86 -6.60 -2.24
N PRO A 64 10.11 -7.72 -2.37
CA PRO A 64 10.74 -9.02 -2.46
C PRO A 64 11.51 -9.09 -3.78
N ILE A 65 12.72 -9.66 -3.72
CA ILE A 65 13.60 -9.83 -4.87
C ILE A 65 14.08 -11.28 -4.85
N HIS A 66 14.02 -11.94 -6.00
CA HIS A 66 14.56 -13.27 -6.21
C HIS A 66 15.83 -13.23 -7.04
N GLN A 67 16.74 -14.16 -6.76
CA GLN A 67 17.99 -14.28 -7.49
C GLN A 67 17.74 -14.35 -9.01
N GLY A 68 18.49 -13.55 -9.76
CA GLY A 68 18.41 -13.47 -11.21
C GLY A 68 17.34 -12.53 -11.77
N GLN A 69 16.44 -11.99 -10.94
CA GLN A 69 15.47 -10.99 -11.38
C GLN A 69 16.14 -9.66 -11.76
N LEU A 70 15.58 -8.98 -12.76
CA LEU A 70 15.98 -7.62 -13.13
C LEU A 70 15.17 -6.60 -12.35
N VAL A 71 15.86 -5.60 -11.81
CA VAL A 71 15.30 -4.53 -10.99
C VAL A 71 15.65 -3.19 -11.62
N TYR A 72 14.64 -2.38 -11.91
CA TYR A 72 14.81 -1.00 -12.36
C TYR A 72 14.96 -0.09 -11.15
N VAL A 73 16.07 0.62 -11.06
CA VAL A 73 16.40 1.49 -9.93
C VAL A 73 16.05 2.92 -10.29
N TYR A 74 15.19 3.55 -9.50
CA TYR A 74 14.70 4.91 -9.73
C TYR A 74 15.31 5.93 -8.77
N ALA A 75 15.71 5.49 -7.58
CA ALA A 75 16.35 6.38 -6.62
C ALA A 75 17.38 5.67 -5.72
N MET A 76 18.45 6.37 -5.39
CA MET A 76 19.45 5.94 -4.40
C MET A 76 19.32 6.81 -3.16
N LEU A 77 19.04 6.23 -1.99
CA LEU A 77 18.92 7.01 -0.76
C LEU A 77 20.29 7.52 -0.28
N LYS A 78 20.29 8.59 0.52
CA LYS A 78 21.51 9.20 1.08
C LYS A 78 21.57 9.08 2.59
N ASP A 79 22.63 9.63 3.19
CA ASP A 79 22.80 9.72 4.65
C ASP A 79 22.67 8.35 5.35
N ARG A 80 21.80 8.27 6.36
CA ARG A 80 21.52 7.04 7.12
C ARG A 80 20.96 5.90 6.26
N GLY A 81 20.33 6.22 5.14
CA GLY A 81 19.71 5.25 4.24
C GLY A 81 20.56 4.87 3.03
N ASN A 82 21.83 5.28 2.95
CA ASN A 82 22.69 5.07 1.77
C ASN A 82 22.88 3.61 1.31
N LEU A 83 22.58 2.65 2.18
CA LEU A 83 22.60 1.22 1.86
C LEU A 83 21.40 0.77 1.03
N PHE A 84 20.33 1.58 0.98
CA PHE A 84 19.05 1.21 0.38
C PHE A 84 18.79 2.00 -0.90
N TRP A 85 18.32 1.30 -1.92
CA TRP A 85 17.84 1.88 -3.16
C TRP A 85 16.33 1.68 -3.28
N SER A 86 15.71 2.45 -4.16
CA SER A 86 14.29 2.37 -4.49
C SER A 86 14.14 1.99 -5.95
N GLY A 87 13.28 1.01 -6.21
CA GLY A 87 13.08 0.52 -7.57
C GLY A 87 11.87 -0.40 -7.70
N SER A 88 11.77 -1.06 -8.85
CA SER A 88 10.74 -2.05 -9.14
C SER A 88 11.31 -3.27 -9.85
N VAL A 89 10.77 -4.45 -9.55
CA VAL A 89 11.13 -5.70 -10.22
C VAL A 89 10.44 -5.77 -11.57
N GLN A 90 11.16 -6.23 -12.60
CA GLN A 90 10.59 -6.47 -13.91
C GLN A 90 9.51 -7.57 -13.85
N GLY A 91 8.28 -7.23 -14.26
CA GLY A 91 7.16 -8.17 -14.31
C GLY A 91 7.25 -9.18 -15.46
N SER A 92 6.58 -10.33 -15.31
CA SER A 92 6.50 -11.38 -16.31
C SER A 92 5.32 -11.17 -17.28
N TYR A 93 5.62 -10.67 -18.47
CA TYR A 93 4.96 -11.01 -19.75
C TYR A 93 3.61 -10.38 -20.17
N TYR A 94 2.76 -9.82 -19.30
CA TYR A 94 1.71 -8.87 -19.75
C TYR A 94 1.53 -7.78 -18.69
N GLY A 95 1.83 -6.53 -19.07
CA GLY A 95 1.99 -5.36 -18.18
C GLY A 95 0.71 -4.82 -17.55
N GLU A 96 -0.13 -5.67 -16.98
CA GLU A 96 -1.35 -5.27 -16.28
C GLU A 96 -1.11 -4.85 -14.82
N GLN A 97 0.04 -5.17 -14.25
CA GLN A 97 0.36 -4.79 -12.87
C GLN A 97 1.29 -3.58 -12.85
N GLU A 98 0.80 -2.47 -12.29
CA GLU A 98 1.63 -1.31 -11.97
C GLU A 98 2.88 -1.79 -11.24
N ALA A 99 4.04 -1.38 -11.75
CA ALA A 99 5.34 -1.79 -11.24
C ALA A 99 5.47 -1.32 -9.79
N ARG A 100 5.31 -2.24 -8.85
CA ARG A 100 5.34 -1.91 -7.41
C ARG A 100 6.70 -1.33 -7.07
N LEU A 101 6.70 -0.08 -6.62
CA LEU A 101 7.90 0.58 -6.11
C LEU A 101 8.15 0.20 -4.66
N GLY A 102 9.40 0.00 -4.31
CA GLY A 102 9.81 -0.06 -2.91
C GLY A 102 11.30 -0.17 -2.75
N TYR A 103 11.73 -0.32 -1.50
CA TYR A 103 13.14 -0.30 -1.13
C TYR A 103 13.75 -1.69 -1.17
N PHE A 104 15.05 -1.74 -1.39
CA PHE A 104 15.85 -2.94 -1.23
C PHE A 104 17.31 -2.56 -0.93
N PRO A 105 18.06 -3.41 -0.23
CA PRO A 105 19.48 -3.16 0.00
C PRO A 105 20.27 -3.26 -1.30
N SER A 106 21.15 -2.30 -1.55
CA SER A 106 22.06 -2.30 -2.71
C SER A 106 22.94 -3.56 -2.77
N SER A 107 23.23 -4.18 -1.63
CA SER A 107 24.07 -5.39 -1.55
C SER A 107 23.45 -6.64 -2.16
N VAL A 108 22.12 -6.68 -2.40
CA VAL A 108 21.45 -7.86 -2.97
C VAL A 108 21.30 -7.80 -4.49
N VAL A 109 21.80 -6.72 -5.10
CA VAL A 109 21.77 -6.53 -6.55
C VAL A 109 23.15 -6.14 -7.06
N GLU A 110 23.41 -6.48 -8.32
CA GLU A 110 24.59 -6.07 -9.06
C GLU A 110 24.16 -5.12 -10.18
N GLU A 111 24.82 -3.97 -10.27
CA GLU A 111 24.57 -2.99 -11.33
C GLU A 111 24.92 -3.59 -12.70
N THR A 112 23.97 -3.58 -13.63
CA THR A 112 24.13 -4.22 -14.95
C THR A 112 24.22 -3.19 -16.06
N HIS A 113 23.26 -2.25 -16.14
CA HIS A 113 23.21 -1.28 -17.23
C HIS A 113 22.76 0.09 -16.72
N ALA A 114 23.61 1.10 -16.92
CA ALA A 114 23.27 2.48 -16.62
C ALA A 114 22.38 3.07 -17.72
N LEU A 115 21.27 3.68 -17.34
CA LEU A 115 20.31 4.33 -18.24
C LEU A 115 20.46 5.85 -18.17
N MET A 116 20.45 6.41 -16.96
CA MET A 116 20.56 7.84 -16.70
C MET A 116 21.43 8.10 -15.47
N PRO A 117 22.16 9.24 -15.40
CA PRO A 117 22.96 9.58 -14.23
C PRO A 117 22.08 9.96 -13.04
N ALA A 118 22.46 9.52 -11.83
CA ALA A 118 21.78 9.87 -10.58
C ALA A 118 22.32 11.18 -9.99
N GLU A 119 22.05 12.32 -10.64
CA GLU A 119 22.63 13.62 -10.25
C GLU A 119 21.67 14.51 -9.45
N VAL A 120 20.35 14.31 -9.60
CA VAL A 120 19.36 15.20 -9.01
C VAL A 120 19.07 14.80 -7.56
N GLU A 121 19.50 15.63 -6.60
CA GLU A 121 19.15 15.47 -5.20
C GLU A 121 17.73 15.96 -4.92
N VAL A 122 16.88 15.06 -4.44
CA VAL A 122 15.48 15.32 -4.12
C VAL A 122 15.23 14.99 -2.65
N LYS A 123 14.45 15.83 -1.97
CA LYS A 123 13.98 15.56 -0.61
C LYS A 123 13.00 14.39 -0.64
N THR A 124 13.23 13.39 0.19
CA THR A 124 12.28 12.27 0.29
C THR A 124 11.00 12.78 1.00
N ASN A 125 9.83 12.45 0.46
CA ASN A 125 8.55 12.77 1.07
C ASN A 125 7.79 11.48 1.34
N PHE A 126 7.06 11.43 2.46
CA PHE A 126 6.25 10.25 2.83
C PHE A 126 5.14 9.96 1.80
N SER A 127 4.66 11.02 1.13
CA SER A 127 3.57 10.96 0.16
C SER A 127 3.91 10.19 -1.11
N HIS A 128 5.16 10.21 -1.57
CA HIS A 128 5.56 9.53 -2.82
C HIS A 128 5.59 8.00 -2.69
N TYR A 129 5.47 7.46 -1.49
CA TYR A 129 5.53 6.02 -1.27
C TYR A 129 4.16 5.33 -1.44
N PHE A 130 3.06 6.07 -1.35
CA PHE A 130 1.70 5.49 -1.27
C PHE A 130 0.76 5.86 -2.43
N ASP A 131 1.22 6.59 -3.44
CA ASP A 131 0.33 6.98 -4.54
C ASP A 131 0.18 5.83 -5.54
N THR A 132 -0.49 4.77 -5.09
CA THR A 132 -1.19 3.86 -5.98
C THR A 132 -2.37 4.63 -6.59
N THR A 133 -2.75 4.31 -7.83
CA THR A 133 -3.95 4.88 -8.47
C THR A 133 -5.20 4.77 -7.58
N TYR A 134 -5.25 3.77 -6.69
CA TYR A 134 -6.28 3.59 -5.66
C TYR A 134 -6.29 4.67 -4.56
N SER A 135 -5.14 5.12 -4.05
CA SER A 135 -5.10 6.17 -3.01
C SER A 135 -5.37 7.58 -3.58
N SER A 136 -5.00 7.82 -4.84
CA SER A 136 -5.27 9.10 -5.52
C SER A 136 -6.77 9.34 -5.81
N THR A 137 -7.55 8.27 -5.97
CA THR A 137 -9.01 8.34 -6.23
C THR A 137 -9.82 8.57 -4.95
N TYR A 138 -9.35 8.13 -3.79
CA TYR A 138 -10.02 8.38 -2.49
C TYR A 138 -9.84 9.80 -1.95
N ASN A 139 -8.72 10.46 -2.28
CA ASN A 139 -8.47 11.84 -1.85
C ASN A 139 -9.11 12.89 -2.77
N LYS A 140 -9.79 12.46 -3.82
CA LYS A 140 -10.51 13.35 -4.73
C LYS A 140 -11.87 13.61 -4.10
N GLU A 141 -12.03 14.78 -3.49
CA GLU A 141 -13.34 15.32 -3.14
C GLU A 141 -14.10 15.59 -4.46
N GLU A 142 -14.64 14.53 -5.07
CA GLU A 142 -15.52 14.66 -6.22
C GLU A 142 -16.92 14.98 -5.69
N GLU A 143 -17.38 16.23 -5.87
CA GLU A 143 -18.81 16.52 -5.85
C GLU A 143 -19.51 15.53 -6.81
N PRO A 144 -20.59 14.86 -6.37
CA PRO A 144 -21.24 13.86 -7.20
C PRO A 144 -21.80 14.53 -8.47
N PRO A 145 -21.46 14.04 -9.67
CA PRO A 145 -22.02 14.60 -10.88
C PRO A 145 -23.52 14.33 -10.94
N ILE A 146 -24.30 15.39 -11.18
CA ILE A 146 -25.73 15.30 -11.47
C ILE A 146 -25.86 14.53 -12.80
N TYR A 147 -26.20 13.24 -12.72
CA TYR A 147 -26.48 12.42 -13.90
C TYR A 147 -27.73 12.95 -14.61
N SER A 148 -27.55 13.78 -15.64
CA SER A 148 -28.56 13.88 -16.68
C SER A 148 -28.53 12.58 -17.50
N SER A 149 -29.70 11.99 -17.66
CA SER A 149 -29.92 10.71 -18.35
C SER A 149 -29.38 10.74 -19.79
N PHE A 150 -28.23 10.12 -20.03
CA PHE A 150 -27.80 9.78 -21.39
C PHE A 150 -28.51 8.48 -21.82
N LYS A 151 -29.31 8.56 -22.88
CA LYS A 151 -29.99 7.41 -23.49
C LYS A 151 -28.96 6.37 -23.91
N LYS A 152 -29.15 5.14 -23.43
CA LYS A 152 -28.33 3.97 -23.75
C LYS A 152 -28.73 3.43 -25.13
N GLU A 153 -27.76 3.27 -26.03
CA GLU A 153 -27.92 2.61 -27.34
C GLU A 153 -28.35 1.14 -27.14
N PRO A 154 -29.36 0.62 -27.86
CA PRO A 154 -29.78 -0.78 -27.73
C PRO A 154 -28.69 -1.72 -28.28
N ARG A 155 -28.16 -2.60 -27.41
CA ARG A 155 -27.13 -3.58 -27.77
C ARG A 155 -27.71 -4.67 -28.69
N SER A 156 -27.01 -5.00 -29.77
CA SER A 156 -27.36 -6.04 -30.75
C SER A 156 -27.13 -7.50 -30.30
N PHE A 157 -26.93 -7.78 -29.02
CA PHE A 157 -26.68 -9.13 -28.54
C PHE A 157 -27.95 -9.72 -27.88
N PRO A 158 -28.49 -10.84 -28.39
CA PRO A 158 -29.62 -11.52 -27.75
C PRO A 158 -29.20 -12.00 -26.36
N GLY A 159 -29.93 -11.57 -25.34
CA GLY A 159 -29.80 -12.16 -24.01
C GLY A 159 -30.32 -13.60 -24.04
N HIS A 160 -29.46 -14.52 -23.61
CA HIS A 160 -29.70 -15.81 -22.94
C HIS A 160 -28.68 -16.84 -23.43
N GLN A 161 -27.73 -17.17 -22.55
CA GLN A 161 -26.83 -18.31 -22.70
C GLN A 161 -27.59 -19.57 -22.22
N PRO A 162 -27.67 -20.66 -23.01
CA PRO A 162 -28.29 -21.90 -22.54
C PRO A 162 -27.51 -22.46 -21.35
N GLU A 163 -28.22 -22.76 -20.26
CA GLU A 163 -27.65 -23.39 -19.07
C GLU A 163 -27.23 -24.83 -19.44
N LEU A 164 -25.94 -25.14 -19.33
CA LEU A 164 -25.44 -26.50 -19.46
C LEU A 164 -25.76 -27.27 -18.17
N ASP A 165 -26.22 -28.51 -18.27
CA ASP A 165 -26.51 -29.35 -17.10
C ASP A 165 -25.28 -29.42 -16.16
N PRO A 166 -25.42 -29.05 -14.88
CA PRO A 166 -24.30 -29.08 -13.94
C PRO A 166 -23.76 -30.51 -13.78
N PRO A 167 -22.43 -30.70 -13.68
CA PRO A 167 -21.89 -32.01 -13.32
C PRO A 167 -22.45 -32.43 -11.95
N HIS A 168 -22.83 -33.70 -11.81
CA HIS A 168 -23.30 -34.28 -10.54
C HIS A 168 -22.21 -34.17 -9.45
N THR A 169 -22.17 -33.04 -8.76
CA THR A 169 -21.26 -32.79 -7.66
C THR A 169 -21.70 -33.56 -6.42
N LYS A 170 -20.81 -34.39 -5.89
CA LYS A 170 -20.93 -35.01 -4.55
C LYS A 170 -21.13 -33.90 -3.51
N CYS A 171 -22.07 -34.10 -2.57
CA CYS A 171 -22.37 -33.14 -1.52
C CYS A 171 -21.10 -32.79 -0.73
N VAL A 172 -20.67 -31.53 -0.79
CA VAL A 172 -19.59 -31.00 0.04
C VAL A 172 -20.16 -30.73 1.44
N PRO A 173 -19.55 -31.22 2.53
CA PRO A 173 -20.01 -30.87 3.88
C PRO A 173 -19.93 -29.37 4.11
N ASN A 174 -20.90 -28.81 4.83
CA ASN A 174 -20.92 -27.38 5.15
C ASN A 174 -19.69 -26.98 5.98
N SER A 175 -19.06 -25.87 5.61
CA SER A 175 -17.96 -25.27 6.36
C SER A 175 -18.46 -24.71 7.70
N CYS A 176 -17.59 -24.68 8.71
CA CYS A 176 -17.87 -24.12 10.04
C CYS A 176 -18.50 -22.72 9.95
N TYR A 177 -18.03 -21.90 8.99
CA TYR A 177 -18.55 -20.56 8.71
C TYR A 177 -20.06 -20.55 8.38
N ARG A 178 -20.55 -21.53 7.64
CA ARG A 178 -21.97 -21.60 7.24
C ARG A 178 -22.87 -22.05 8.40
N SER A 179 -22.32 -22.75 9.38
CA SER A 179 -23.03 -23.16 10.61
C SER A 179 -23.28 -21.96 11.53
N ASP A 180 -22.31 -21.04 11.65
CA ASP A 180 -22.38 -19.91 12.58
C ASP A 180 -23.45 -18.87 12.20
N PHE A 181 -23.77 -18.72 10.91
CA PHE A 181 -24.80 -17.79 10.43
C PHE A 181 -26.24 -18.30 10.57
N SER A 182 -26.45 -19.59 10.82
CA SER A 182 -27.80 -20.17 10.92
C SER A 182 -28.42 -20.08 12.32
N GLY A 183 -27.69 -19.55 13.31
CA GLY A 183 -28.07 -19.57 14.72
C GLY A 183 -28.37 -18.19 15.32
N ARG A 184 -29.24 -17.38 14.71
CA ARG A 184 -29.95 -16.27 15.40
C ARG A 184 -30.94 -15.56 14.46
N HIS A 185 -32.18 -16.05 14.39
CA HIS A 185 -33.41 -15.23 14.26
C HIS A 185 -34.63 -16.15 14.16
N SER A 186 -35.14 -16.61 15.31
CA SER A 186 -36.54 -17.04 15.43
C SER A 186 -36.95 -17.09 16.90
N SER A 187 -37.33 -15.95 17.48
CA SER A 187 -38.43 -15.88 18.46
C SER A 187 -38.80 -14.42 18.73
N GLY A 188 -39.94 -13.99 18.19
CA GLY A 188 -40.58 -12.71 18.47
C GLY A 188 -41.96 -12.74 17.85
N LYS A 189 -42.91 -13.37 18.55
CA LYS A 189 -44.34 -13.46 18.19
C LYS A 189 -44.96 -12.05 18.22
N PHE A 190 -45.78 -11.74 17.21
CA PHE A 190 -46.93 -10.84 17.35
C PHE A 190 -48.15 -11.69 17.72
#